data_AF-A0A1I4XMV5-F1
#
_entry.id   AF-A0A1I4XMV5-F1
#
_cell.length_a   1.000
_cell.length_b   1.000
_cell.length_c   1.000
_cell.angle_alpha   90.00
_cell.angle_beta   90.00
_cell.angle_gamma   90.00
#
_symmetry.space_group_name_H-M   'P 1'
#
loop_
_entity.id
_entity.type
_entity.pdbx_description
1 polymer ?
#
loop_
_entity_poly.entity_id
_entity_poly.type
_entity_poly.pdbx_seq_one_letter_code
_entity_poly.pdbx_strand_id
1 'polypeptide(L)'
;MFDAEVLRLFEWLKHFEAGVPLLDGGGQRYACGLMETRVRYSWFKASTAGLPSLCLSELDLAQPQRGFEFLAQVARHFAGVSHDLQAQVLYVEQPKGAVLCNWLADNGFSLCAAPGEERQSWYLRWPRAPERRHWSVDVAGSAMPSVRDVLMGQHHRSRRASPAGTTR
;
A
#
# COMPACT_ATOMS: atom_id res chain seq x y z
N MET A 1 27.16 4.49 3.14
CA MET A 1 27.70 4.82 1.79
C MET A 1 26.68 4.53 0.67
N PHE A 2 25.37 4.72 0.91
CA PHE A 2 24.38 4.86 -0.18
C PHE A 2 23.41 6.02 0.10
N ASP A 3 23.76 6.92 1.02
CA ASP A 3 22.82 7.94 1.51
C ASP A 3 22.33 8.85 0.39
N ALA A 4 23.21 9.21 -0.56
CA ALA A 4 22.85 10.02 -1.72
C ALA A 4 21.90 9.27 -2.68
N GLU A 5 22.15 7.98 -2.95
CA GLU A 5 21.28 7.16 -3.80
C GLU A 5 19.93 6.89 -3.16
N VAL A 6 19.89 6.67 -1.85
CA VAL A 6 18.64 6.51 -1.09
C VAL A 6 17.85 7.81 -1.13
N LEU A 7 18.48 8.95 -0.84
CA LEU A 7 17.81 10.25 -0.93
C LEU A 7 17.28 10.53 -2.34
N ARG A 8 18.04 10.20 -3.38
CA ARG A 8 17.59 10.34 -4.78
C ARG A 8 16.38 9.46 -5.09
N LEU A 9 16.36 8.22 -4.60
CA LEU A 9 15.18 7.35 -4.73
C LEU A 9 13.97 7.98 -4.02
N PHE A 10 14.12 8.46 -2.79
CA PHE A 10 13.00 9.04 -2.04
C PHE A 10 12.50 10.36 -2.64
N GLU A 11 13.40 11.19 -3.16
CA GLU A 11 13.02 12.38 -3.92
C GLU A 11 12.24 12.00 -5.18
N TRP A 12 12.71 10.99 -5.93
CA TRP A 12 11.98 10.48 -7.08
C TRP A 12 10.60 9.92 -6.69
N LEU A 13 10.50 9.15 -5.60
CA LEU A 13 9.25 8.59 -5.09
C LEU A 13 8.27 9.69 -4.69
N LYS A 14 8.74 10.77 -4.07
CA LYS A 14 7.91 11.93 -3.71
C LYS A 14 7.29 12.59 -4.95
N HIS A 15 8.08 12.77 -6.01
CA HIS A 15 7.57 13.30 -7.27
C HIS A 15 6.60 12.33 -7.96
N PHE A 16 6.90 11.03 -7.93
CA PHE A 16 6.03 9.99 -8.44
C PHE A 16 4.67 10.02 -7.74
N GLU A 17 4.63 10.01 -6.40
CA GLU A 17 3.38 10.06 -5.62
C GLU A 17 2.56 11.33 -5.92
N ALA A 18 3.21 12.49 -6.01
CA ALA A 18 2.55 13.74 -6.34
C ALA A 18 1.89 13.74 -7.73
N GLY A 19 2.41 12.90 -8.66
CA GLY A 19 1.89 12.75 -10.02
C GLY A 19 0.84 11.66 -10.19
N VAL A 20 0.53 10.84 -9.17
CA VAL A 20 -0.44 9.76 -9.29
C VAL A 20 -1.87 10.31 -9.14
N PRO A 21 -2.75 10.12 -10.14
CA PRO A 21 -4.17 10.44 -10.00
C PRO A 21 -4.81 9.59 -8.89
N LEU A 22 -5.69 10.19 -8.08
CA LEU A 22 -6.32 9.58 -6.90
C LEU A 22 -7.00 8.21 -7.15
N LEU A 23 -7.34 7.87 -8.40
CA LEU A 23 -8.14 6.69 -8.75
C LEU A 23 -7.41 5.65 -9.60
N ASP A 24 -6.32 6.01 -10.27
CA ASP A 24 -5.56 5.08 -11.11
C ASP A 24 -4.13 5.00 -10.60
N GLY A 25 -3.82 3.87 -9.95
CA GLY A 25 -2.48 3.51 -9.50
C GLY A 25 -1.53 3.37 -10.68
N GLY A 26 -0.98 4.49 -11.13
CA GLY A 26 0.04 4.56 -12.16
C GLY A 26 1.26 3.74 -11.77
N GLY A 27 1.96 3.20 -12.77
CA GLY A 27 3.18 2.44 -12.56
C GLY A 27 4.32 2.96 -13.42
N GLN A 28 5.45 3.28 -12.81
CA GLN A 28 6.64 3.82 -13.50
C GLN A 28 7.87 2.97 -13.17
N ARG A 29 8.78 2.81 -14.14
CA ARG A 29 10.07 2.15 -13.90
C ARG A 29 11.03 3.13 -13.22
N TYR A 30 11.71 2.65 -12.19
CA TYR A 30 12.85 3.30 -11.57
C TYR A 30 14.09 2.43 -11.78
N ALA A 31 15.20 3.05 -12.17
CA ALA A 31 16.48 2.37 -12.33
C ALA A 31 17.61 3.23 -11.76
N CYS A 32 18.54 2.58 -11.08
CA CYS A 32 19.83 3.13 -10.68
C CYS A 32 20.91 2.05 -10.86
N GLY A 33 22.18 2.39 -10.61
CA GLY A 33 23.29 1.43 -10.77
C GLY A 33 23.23 0.19 -9.84
N LEU A 34 22.28 0.12 -8.90
CA LEU A 34 22.15 -0.95 -7.92
C LEU A 34 20.87 -1.78 -8.11
N MET A 35 19.84 -1.21 -8.73
CA MET A 35 18.50 -1.78 -8.76
C MET A 35 17.69 -1.26 -9.95
N GLU A 36 16.88 -2.13 -10.54
CA GLU A 36 15.76 -1.77 -11.40
C GLU A 36 14.46 -2.32 -10.81
N THR A 37 13.38 -1.54 -10.85
CA THR A 37 12.06 -1.98 -10.37
C THR A 37 10.94 -1.20 -11.04
N ARG A 38 9.77 -1.82 -11.16
CA ARG A 38 8.53 -1.13 -11.47
C ARG A 38 7.84 -0.72 -10.17
N VAL A 39 7.70 0.58 -9.96
CA VAL A 39 7.02 1.18 -8.81
C VAL A 39 5.56 1.45 -9.16
N ARG A 40 4.63 1.09 -8.28
CA ARG A 40 3.19 1.40 -8.38
C ARG A 40 2.66 1.98 -7.09
N TYR A 41 1.70 2.88 -7.18
CA TYR A 41 0.99 3.39 -6.00
C TYR A 41 -0.39 2.72 -5.88
N SER A 42 -0.80 2.39 -4.66
CA SER A 42 -2.07 1.70 -4.42
C SER A 42 -2.70 2.05 -3.07
N TRP A 43 -4.04 2.12 -3.04
CA TRP A 43 -4.85 2.28 -1.83
C TRP A 43 -5.59 1.00 -1.43
N PHE A 44 -5.55 -0.03 -2.29
CA PHE A 44 -6.49 -1.15 -2.27
C PHE A 44 -5.86 -2.48 -1.85
N LYS A 45 -4.64 -2.47 -1.29
CA LYS A 45 -3.99 -3.67 -0.79
C LYS A 45 -4.75 -4.24 0.40
N ALA A 46 -5.22 -5.48 0.28
CA ALA A 46 -6.09 -6.10 1.30
C ALA A 46 -5.38 -6.20 2.67
N SER A 47 -4.09 -6.52 2.68
CA SER A 47 -3.25 -6.63 3.88
C SER A 47 -2.98 -5.29 4.57
N THR A 48 -3.23 -4.16 3.89
CA THR A 48 -3.09 -2.80 4.44
C THR A 48 -4.21 -1.90 3.95
N ALA A 49 -5.45 -2.39 4.05
CA ALA A 49 -6.62 -1.71 3.49
C ALA A 49 -6.72 -0.27 3.98
N GLY A 50 -6.82 0.67 3.04
CA GLY A 50 -6.92 2.11 3.31
C GLY A 50 -5.60 2.79 3.65
N LEU A 51 -4.47 2.07 3.65
CA LEU A 51 -3.15 2.68 3.78
C LEU A 51 -2.54 2.89 2.38
N PRO A 52 -2.11 4.12 2.05
CA PRO A 52 -1.40 4.39 0.81
C PRO A 52 -0.11 3.58 0.77
N SER A 53 0.11 2.89 -0.34
CA SER A 53 1.15 1.88 -0.49
C SER A 53 1.95 2.10 -1.75
N LEU A 54 3.28 2.11 -1.62
CA LEU A 54 4.21 2.01 -2.75
C LEU A 54 4.57 0.54 -2.94
N CYS A 55 4.42 0.03 -4.16
CA CYS A 55 4.70 -1.35 -4.52
C CYS A 55 5.90 -1.41 -5.46
N LEU A 56 6.96 -2.09 -5.02
CA LEU A 56 8.10 -2.46 -5.83
C LEU A 56 7.85 -3.84 -6.43
N SER A 57 7.77 -3.90 -7.75
CA SER A 57 7.57 -5.14 -8.51
C SER A 57 8.67 -5.27 -9.56
N GLU A 58 8.83 -6.47 -10.15
CA GLU A 58 9.88 -6.71 -11.15
C GLU A 58 11.27 -6.30 -10.63
N LEU A 59 11.51 -6.50 -9.33
CA LEU A 59 12.75 -6.09 -8.67
C LEU A 59 13.93 -6.90 -9.22
N ASP A 60 14.89 -6.19 -9.79
CA ASP A 60 16.15 -6.74 -10.28
C ASP A 60 17.33 -6.01 -9.62
N LEU A 61 18.33 -6.77 -9.18
CA LEU A 61 19.48 -6.26 -8.44
C LEU A 61 20.76 -6.55 -9.24
N ALA A 62 21.36 -5.50 -9.81
CA ALA A 62 22.54 -5.61 -10.66
C ALA A 62 23.74 -6.27 -9.94
N GLN A 63 23.87 -6.03 -8.63
CA GLN A 63 24.88 -6.65 -7.77
C GLN A 63 24.21 -7.10 -6.48
N PRO A 64 23.83 -8.37 -6.31
CA PRO A 64 22.97 -8.82 -5.22
C PRO A 64 23.40 -8.36 -3.83
N GLN A 65 24.68 -8.50 -3.48
CA GLN A 65 25.20 -8.07 -2.17
C GLN A 65 24.99 -6.57 -1.90
N ARG A 66 25.40 -5.70 -2.84
CA ARG A 66 25.21 -4.25 -2.71
C ARG A 66 23.74 -3.85 -2.84
N GLY A 67 22.97 -4.58 -3.64
CA GLY A 67 21.53 -4.40 -3.81
C GLY A 67 20.77 -4.65 -2.52
N PHE A 68 21.11 -5.72 -1.79
CA PHE A 68 20.54 -5.99 -0.46
C PHE A 68 20.92 -4.92 0.57
N GLU A 69 22.17 -4.45 0.57
CA GLU A 69 22.59 -3.36 1.45
C GLU A 69 21.87 -2.04 1.14
N PHE A 70 21.65 -1.76 -0.15
CA PHE A 70 20.86 -0.62 -0.60
C PHE A 70 19.40 -0.74 -0.17
N LEU A 71 18.75 -1.87 -0.42
CA LEU A 71 17.39 -2.15 0.05
C LEU A 71 17.26 -2.05 1.57
N ALA A 72 18.29 -2.47 2.32
CA ALA A 72 18.31 -2.31 3.78
C ALA A 72 18.26 -0.84 4.18
N GLN A 73 19.01 0.03 3.49
CA GLN A 73 19.00 1.47 3.76
C GLN A 73 17.70 2.13 3.31
N VAL A 74 17.11 1.70 2.19
CA VAL A 74 15.77 2.12 1.76
C VAL A 74 14.72 1.75 2.82
N ALA A 75 14.73 0.51 3.30
CA ALA A 75 13.81 0.05 4.34
C ALA A 75 13.99 0.83 5.66
N ARG A 76 15.23 1.08 6.10
CA ARG A 76 15.50 1.89 7.29
C ARG A 76 15.05 3.34 7.11
N HIS A 77 15.29 3.94 5.95
CA HIS A 77 14.86 5.31 5.66
C HIS A 77 13.33 5.40 5.64
N PHE A 78 12.66 4.41 5.03
CA PHE A 78 11.20 4.29 5.04
C PHE A 78 10.63 4.08 6.45
N ALA A 79 11.27 3.27 7.29
CA ALA A 79 10.83 3.08 8.68
C ALA A 79 11.19 4.26 9.60
N GLY A 80 11.99 5.21 9.11
CA GLY A 80 12.50 6.36 9.86
C GLY A 80 11.42 7.37 10.26
N VAL A 81 11.79 8.30 11.15
CA VAL A 81 10.88 9.27 11.77
C VAL A 81 10.47 10.40 10.80
N SER A 82 11.25 10.61 9.73
CA SER A 82 11.03 11.65 8.74
C SER A 82 11.25 11.09 7.33
N HIS A 83 10.17 10.66 6.68
CA HIS A 83 10.12 10.61 5.23
C HIS A 83 8.97 11.50 4.74
N ASP A 84 9.19 12.17 3.62
CA ASP A 84 8.21 13.09 3.02
C ASP A 84 7.19 12.38 2.10
N LEU A 85 7.20 11.05 2.10
CA LEU A 85 6.25 10.25 1.31
C LEU A 85 4.86 10.22 1.96
N GLN A 86 3.83 10.19 1.11
CA GLN A 86 2.45 9.94 1.51
C GLN A 86 2.23 8.45 1.80
N ALA A 87 2.94 7.55 1.12
CA ALA A 87 2.86 6.13 1.40
C ALA A 87 3.23 5.81 2.84
N GLN A 88 2.41 4.95 3.44
CA GLN A 88 2.58 4.42 4.78
C GLN A 88 2.99 2.95 4.76
N VAL A 89 3.05 2.34 3.58
CA VAL A 89 3.47 0.96 3.38
C VAL A 89 4.37 0.85 2.16
N LEU A 90 5.48 0.13 2.31
CA LEU A 90 6.34 -0.29 1.22
C LEU A 90 6.14 -1.79 0.96
N TYR A 91 5.67 -2.13 -0.23
CA TYR A 91 5.50 -3.51 -0.69
C TYR A 91 6.64 -3.93 -1.59
N VAL A 92 7.03 -5.20 -1.48
CA VAL A 92 7.82 -5.93 -2.47
C VAL A 92 6.95 -7.07 -3.00
N GLU A 93 6.55 -6.97 -4.26
CA GLU A 93 5.66 -7.93 -4.91
C GLU A 93 6.46 -8.94 -5.74
N GLN A 94 6.15 -10.23 -5.57
CA GLN A 94 6.79 -11.32 -6.30
C GLN A 94 8.33 -11.24 -6.25
N PRO A 95 8.94 -11.15 -5.05
CA PRO A 95 10.39 -11.24 -4.94
C PRO A 95 10.88 -12.56 -5.57
N LYS A 96 11.95 -12.47 -6.36
CA LYS A 96 12.52 -13.64 -7.05
C LYS A 96 13.55 -14.32 -6.15
N GLY A 97 13.30 -15.59 -5.85
CA GLY A 97 14.25 -16.48 -5.19
C GLY A 97 14.24 -16.42 -3.67
N ALA A 98 14.60 -17.54 -3.05
CA ALA A 98 14.55 -17.73 -1.60
C ALA A 98 15.44 -16.76 -0.82
N VAL A 99 16.57 -16.34 -1.38
CA VAL A 99 17.52 -15.43 -0.73
C VAL A 99 16.86 -14.07 -0.44
N LEU A 100 16.16 -13.49 -1.41
CA LEU A 100 15.46 -12.22 -1.22
C LEU A 100 14.27 -12.38 -0.27
N CYS A 101 13.51 -13.47 -0.36
CA CYS A 101 12.41 -13.74 0.57
C CYS A 101 12.89 -13.85 2.02
N ASN A 102 13.97 -14.59 2.27
CA ASN A 102 14.56 -14.72 3.61
C ASN A 102 15.07 -13.36 4.10
N TRP A 103 15.77 -12.62 3.24
CA TRP A 103 16.25 -11.29 3.58
C TRP A 103 15.11 -10.34 3.97
N LEU A 104 13.98 -10.36 3.26
CA LEU A 104 12.81 -9.55 3.58
C LEU A 104 12.26 -9.88 4.98
N ALA A 105 12.13 -11.16 5.31
CA ALA A 105 11.71 -11.62 6.64
C ALA A 105 12.64 -11.10 7.74
N ASP A 106 13.96 -11.21 7.53
CA ASP A 106 14.99 -10.80 8.49
C ASP A 106 15.06 -9.27 8.68
N ASN A 107 14.52 -8.49 7.73
CA ASN A 107 14.56 -7.01 7.74
C ASN A 107 13.21 -6.37 8.07
N GLY A 108 12.34 -7.09 8.78
CA GLY A 108 11.11 -6.55 9.34
C GLY A 108 9.94 -6.43 8.36
N PHE A 109 10.05 -7.04 7.17
CA PHE A 109 8.91 -7.18 6.28
C PHE A 109 8.02 -8.33 6.74
N SER A 110 6.71 -8.10 6.71
CA SER A 110 5.70 -9.11 6.95
C SER A 110 5.26 -9.72 5.64
N LEU A 111 5.14 -11.05 5.60
CA LEU A 111 4.54 -11.76 4.48
C LEU A 111 3.04 -11.44 4.43
N CYS A 112 2.53 -11.13 3.23
CA CYS A 112 1.11 -10.97 3.01
C CYS A 112 0.40 -12.33 3.02
N ALA A 113 -0.54 -12.51 3.94
CA ALA A 113 -1.36 -13.73 4.07
C ALA A 113 -2.81 -13.52 3.59
N ALA A 114 -3.11 -12.40 2.92
CA ALA A 114 -4.48 -12.05 2.58
C ALA A 114 -5.06 -12.97 1.48
N PRO A 115 -6.29 -13.50 1.65
CA PRO A 115 -6.97 -14.27 0.62
C PRO A 115 -7.12 -13.47 -0.68
N GLY A 116 -6.74 -14.05 -1.82
CA GLY A 116 -6.84 -13.43 -3.14
C GLY A 116 -5.57 -12.72 -3.65
N GLU A 117 -4.55 -12.54 -2.80
CA GLU A 117 -3.21 -12.21 -3.28
C GLU A 117 -2.49 -13.51 -3.69
N GLU A 118 -2.65 -13.94 -4.94
CA GLU A 118 -2.00 -15.16 -5.49
C GLU A 118 -0.46 -15.08 -5.54
N ARG A 119 0.12 -13.93 -5.18
CA ARG A 119 1.52 -13.61 -5.33
C ARG A 119 2.14 -13.34 -3.97
N GLN A 120 3.20 -14.09 -3.64
CA GLN A 120 4.02 -13.82 -2.45
C GLN A 120 4.44 -12.35 -2.47
N SER A 121 3.87 -11.56 -1.58
CA SER A 121 4.14 -10.15 -1.44
C SER A 121 4.54 -9.89 0.00
N TRP A 122 5.53 -9.04 0.19
CA TRP A 122 6.06 -8.68 1.49
C TRP A 122 5.82 -7.20 1.71
N TYR A 123 5.57 -6.78 2.95
CA TYR A 123 5.33 -5.37 3.23
C TYR A 123 5.99 -4.90 4.51
N LEU A 124 6.45 -3.66 4.48
CA LEU A 124 6.96 -2.92 5.62
C LEU A 124 6.01 -1.76 5.89
N ARG A 125 5.41 -1.72 7.08
CA ARG A 125 4.57 -0.58 7.51
C ARG A 125 5.45 0.50 8.14
N TRP A 126 5.11 1.75 7.85
CA TRP A 126 5.69 2.87 8.58
C TRP A 126 5.24 2.81 10.04
N PRO A 127 6.14 2.89 11.04
CA PRO A 127 5.79 2.71 12.46
C PRO A 127 4.74 3.70 13.01
N ARG A 128 4.50 4.83 12.32
CA ARG A 128 3.50 5.83 12.70
C ARG A 128 2.18 5.70 11.93
N ALA A 129 2.07 4.74 11.02
CA ALA A 129 0.80 4.45 10.37
C ALA A 129 -0.23 4.08 11.45
N PRO A 130 -1.43 4.69 11.47
CA PRO A 130 -2.43 4.37 12.47
C PRO A 130 -2.73 2.87 12.42
N GLU A 131 -2.49 2.18 13.54
CA GLU A 131 -2.93 0.81 13.70
C GLU A 131 -4.45 0.78 13.61
N ARG A 132 -4.99 0.38 12.47
CA ARG A 132 -6.36 -0.08 12.47
C ARG A 132 -6.38 -1.37 13.27
N ARG A 133 -7.14 -1.36 14.38
CA ARG A 133 -7.63 -2.59 15.00
C ARG A 133 -8.12 -3.47 13.86
N HIS A 134 -7.52 -4.65 13.74
CA HIS A 134 -8.00 -5.71 12.88
C HIS A 134 -9.50 -5.77 13.11
N TRP A 135 -10.32 -5.42 12.11
CA TRP A 135 -11.69 -5.92 12.12
C TRP A 135 -11.51 -7.40 11.83
N SER A 136 -11.26 -8.18 12.88
CA SER A 136 -11.69 -9.56 12.91
C SER A 136 -13.18 -9.47 12.67
N VAL A 137 -13.59 -9.61 11.41
CA VAL A 137 -14.95 -10.04 11.13
C VAL A 137 -14.97 -11.45 11.67
N ASP A 138 -15.33 -11.59 12.94
CA ASP A 138 -15.79 -12.85 13.48
C ASP A 138 -16.93 -13.28 12.56
N VAL A 139 -16.64 -14.24 11.68
CA VAL A 139 -17.63 -14.95 10.89
C VAL A 139 -18.37 -15.84 11.86
N ALA A 140 -19.24 -15.23 12.66
CA ALA A 140 -20.21 -15.88 13.50
C ALA A 140 -21.57 -15.22 13.23
N GLY A 141 -22.22 -15.70 12.17
CA GLY A 141 -23.69 -15.75 12.14
C GLY A 141 -24.47 -14.46 11.87
N SER A 142 -24.12 -13.67 10.85
CA SER A 142 -25.09 -12.75 10.24
C SER A 142 -24.89 -12.67 8.74
N ALA A 143 -25.91 -13.08 7.99
CA ALA A 143 -25.94 -13.08 6.53
C ALA A 143 -25.68 -11.66 6.01
N MET A 144 -24.66 -11.52 5.16
CA MET A 144 -24.43 -10.28 4.42
C MET A 144 -25.58 -10.09 3.42
N PRO A 145 -26.19 -8.89 3.34
CA PRO A 145 -27.18 -8.61 2.30
C PRO A 145 -26.49 -8.67 0.94
N SER A 146 -27.18 -9.27 -0.03
CA SER A 146 -26.66 -9.41 -1.39
C SER A 146 -26.49 -8.02 -2.00
N VAL A 147 -25.51 -7.86 -2.90
CA VAL A 147 -25.33 -6.64 -3.72
C VAL A 147 -26.63 -6.24 -4.43
N ARG A 148 -27.53 -7.21 -4.66
CA ARG A 148 -28.87 -6.99 -5.21
C ARG A 148 -29.80 -6.23 -4.26
N ASP A 149 -29.68 -6.41 -2.95
CA ASP A 149 -30.51 -5.73 -1.93
C ASP A 149 -30.10 -4.26 -1.77
N VAL A 150 -28.81 -3.96 -1.91
CA VAL A 150 -28.28 -2.58 -1.85
C VAL A 150 -28.72 -1.78 -3.08
N LEU A 151 -28.78 -2.41 -4.26
CA LEU A 151 -29.22 -1.75 -5.49
C LEU A 151 -30.74 -1.52 -5.54
N MET A 152 -31.55 -2.38 -4.92
CA MET A 152 -33.01 -2.23 -4.88
C MET A 152 -33.50 -1.27 -3.78
N GLY A 153 -32.66 -0.92 -2.80
CA GLY A 153 -33.00 -0.02 -1.69
C GLY A 153 -33.11 1.48 -2.04
N GLN A 154 -32.73 1.91 -3.25
CA GLN A 154 -32.77 3.33 -3.63
C GLN A 154 -34.14 3.83 -4.13
N HIS A 155 -35.17 2.98 -4.21
CA HIS A 155 -36.46 3.34 -4.79
C HIS A 155 -37.64 3.43 -3.82
N HIS A 156 -37.45 3.70 -2.53
CA HIS A 156 -38.57 4.15 -1.69
C HIS A 156 -38.14 4.99 -0.49
N ARG A 157 -38.16 6.32 -0.64
CA ARG A 157 -38.71 7.26 0.36
C ARG A 157 -38.78 8.66 -0.26
N SER A 158 -39.88 8.90 -0.96
CA SER A 158 -40.39 10.24 -1.21
C SER A 158 -41.70 10.40 -0.45
N ARG A 159 -41.92 11.61 0.09
CA ARG A 159 -43.09 12.15 0.81
C ARG A 159 -43.13 12.04 2.34
N ARG A 160 -42.91 13.18 3.00
CA ARG A 160 -43.96 14.06 3.58
C ARG A 160 -43.28 15.36 4.08
N ALA A 161 -43.55 16.49 3.44
CA ALA A 161 -44.66 17.42 3.71
C ALA A 161 -44.33 18.41 4.84
N SER A 162 -44.02 19.64 4.43
CA SER A 162 -43.80 20.83 5.26
C SER A 162 -45.07 21.23 6.03
N PRO A 163 -44.94 21.88 7.19
CA PRO A 163 -45.94 22.84 7.64
C PRO A 163 -45.42 24.27 7.46
N ALA A 164 -46.17 25.06 6.70
CA ALA A 164 -46.06 26.51 6.66
C ALA A 164 -46.60 27.11 7.96
N GLY A 165 -45.98 28.19 8.43
CA GLY A 165 -46.47 28.99 9.54
C GLY A 165 -47.49 30.05 9.14
N THR A 166 -48.27 30.44 10.16
CA THR A 166 -48.63 31.82 10.54
C THR A 166 -50.03 32.37 10.20
N THR A 167 -50.75 32.71 11.30
CA THR A 167 -51.87 33.66 11.52
C THR A 167 -53.20 33.44 10.76
N ARG A 168 -54.37 33.65 11.36
CA ARG A 168 -54.79 34.68 12.33
C ARG A 168 -55.99 34.20 13.14
#